data_AF-A0A3D4X3T9-F1
#
_entry.id   AF-A0A3D4X3T9-F1
#
_cell.length_a   1.000
_cell.length_b   1.000
_cell.length_c   1.000
_cell.angle_alpha   90.00
_cell.angle_beta   90.00
_cell.angle_gamma   90.00
#
_symmetry.space_group_name_H-M   'P 1'
#
loop_
_entity.id
_entity.type
_entity.pdbx_description
1 polymer ?
#
loop_
_entity_poly.entity_id
_entity_poly.type
_entity_poly.pdbx_seq_one_letter_code
_entity_poly.pdbx_strand_id
1 'polypeptide(L)'
;MLVALITGIAVCRLIPTRTGEILLGYAVLAAATVWALRGRWIALGATMSVLAVATAASLTWPVHHFVVFTHLHNIVPLVFLWEWTRSAATRAVTVGWVLVIPAALLLGFADALLRTDGPAALSPAATTLLEGTMATRFLAVFAFLQTMHYVVWVWLFPRYAPSAGARVPALKGWRAWGLGAAAAVALGVILATDYASGRGVYASLATYHAYLEFPVLLTLLFSLQKGQS
;
A
#
# COMPACT_ATOMS: atom_id res chain seq x y z
N MET A 1 -6.66 -17.61 -8.95
CA MET A 1 -7.61 -16.47 -9.04
C MET A 1 -6.98 -15.15 -8.58
N LEU A 2 -6.58 -14.99 -7.31
CA LEU A 2 -5.97 -13.73 -6.83
C LEU A 2 -4.74 -13.29 -7.63
N VAL A 3 -3.83 -14.21 -7.92
CA VAL A 3 -2.66 -13.91 -8.78
C VAL A 3 -3.08 -13.34 -10.13
N ALA A 4 -4.08 -13.94 -10.79
CA ALA A 4 -4.57 -13.46 -12.08
C ALA A 4 -5.20 -12.06 -11.98
N LEU A 5 -5.97 -11.78 -10.91
CA LEU A 5 -6.54 -10.45 -10.67
C LEU A 5 -5.45 -9.39 -10.44
N ILE A 6 -4.47 -9.70 -9.59
CA ILE A 6 -3.34 -8.81 -9.28
C ILE A 6 -2.47 -8.58 -10.52
N THR A 7 -2.20 -9.63 -11.31
CA THR A 7 -1.52 -9.50 -12.60
C THR A 7 -2.32 -8.63 -13.57
N GLY A 8 -3.66 -8.76 -13.59
CA GLY A 8 -4.53 -7.87 -14.35
C GLY A 8 -4.36 -6.40 -13.95
N ILE A 9 -4.25 -6.10 -12.65
CA ILE A 9 -3.98 -4.73 -12.17
C ILE A 9 -2.61 -4.25 -12.66
N ALA A 10 -1.58 -5.09 -12.58
CA ALA A 10 -0.24 -4.76 -13.07
C ALA A 10 -0.25 -4.44 -14.57
N VAL A 11 -1.05 -5.17 -15.36
CA VAL A 11 -1.29 -4.88 -16.78
C VAL A 11 -2.04 -3.56 -16.95
N CYS A 12 -3.12 -3.32 -16.19
CA CYS A 12 -3.86 -2.04 -16.23
C CYS A 12 -2.94 -0.83 -16.01
N ARG A 13 -1.94 -0.94 -15.13
CA ARG A 13 -0.94 0.10 -14.90
C ARG A 13 0.04 0.31 -16.06
N LEU A 14 0.30 -0.74 -16.86
CA LEU A 14 1.12 -0.63 -18.08
C LEU A 14 0.34 -0.01 -19.24
N ILE A 15 -0.98 -0.25 -19.33
CA ILE A 15 -1.89 0.33 -20.34
C ILE A 15 -2.71 1.52 -19.78
N PRO A 16 -2.11 2.34 -18.92
CA PRO A 16 -2.70 3.23 -17.89
C PRO A 16 -4.25 3.30 -17.77
N THR A 17 -4.93 2.17 -17.54
CA THR A 17 -6.39 2.13 -17.39
C THR A 17 -6.82 2.23 -15.92
N ARG A 18 -7.09 3.47 -15.46
CA ARG A 18 -7.56 3.74 -14.08
C ARG A 18 -8.82 2.97 -13.70
N THR A 19 -9.80 2.92 -14.60
CA THR A 19 -11.06 2.20 -14.37
C THR A 19 -10.85 0.70 -14.20
N GLY A 20 -10.02 0.09 -15.05
CA GLY A 20 -9.69 -1.33 -14.97
C GLY A 20 -8.99 -1.68 -13.66
N GLU A 21 -8.03 -0.85 -13.26
CA GLU A 21 -7.32 -0.99 -11.99
C GLU A 21 -8.26 -0.91 -10.78
N ILE A 22 -9.18 0.06 -10.75
CA ILE A 22 -10.17 0.19 -9.67
C ILE A 22 -11.06 -1.06 -9.59
N LEU A 23 -11.64 -1.47 -10.72
CA LEU A 23 -12.54 -2.63 -10.76
C LEU A 23 -11.84 -3.92 -10.33
N LEU A 24 -10.62 -4.16 -10.81
CA LEU A 24 -9.84 -5.33 -10.43
C LEU A 24 -9.40 -5.28 -8.96
N GLY A 25 -9.05 -4.09 -8.45
CA GLY A 25 -8.74 -3.88 -7.03
C GLY A 25 -9.91 -4.26 -6.12
N TYR A 26 -11.12 -3.79 -6.44
CA TYR A 26 -12.32 -4.17 -5.70
C TYR A 26 -12.70 -5.64 -5.90
N ALA A 27 -12.44 -6.23 -7.07
CA ALA A 27 -12.62 -7.67 -7.30
C ALA A 27 -11.70 -8.52 -6.39
N VAL A 28 -10.46 -8.08 -6.15
CA VAL A 28 -9.55 -8.72 -5.18
C VAL A 28 -10.14 -8.67 -3.77
N LEU A 29 -10.64 -7.51 -3.34
CA LEU A 29 -11.26 -7.34 -2.01
C LEU A 29 -12.53 -8.18 -1.86
N ALA A 30 -13.38 -8.20 -2.88
CA ALA A 30 -14.60 -9.00 -2.91
C ALA A 30 -14.28 -10.50 -2.81
N ALA A 31 -13.31 -10.98 -3.60
CA ALA A 31 -12.85 -12.37 -3.56
C ALA A 31 -12.33 -12.77 -2.17
N ALA A 32 -11.50 -11.91 -1.55
CA ALA A 32 -10.99 -12.14 -0.20
C ALA A 32 -12.12 -12.15 0.85
N THR A 33 -13.08 -11.23 0.74
CA THR A 33 -14.24 -11.13 1.64
C THR A 33 -15.13 -12.37 1.55
N VAL A 34 -15.48 -12.79 0.33
CA VAL A 34 -16.27 -14.02 0.09
C VAL A 34 -15.57 -15.22 0.70
N TRP A 35 -14.25 -15.34 0.53
CA TRP A 35 -13.47 -16.44 1.10
C TRP A 35 -13.43 -16.41 2.63
N ALA A 36 -13.23 -15.23 3.23
CA ALA A 36 -13.07 -15.09 4.67
C ALA A 36 -14.40 -15.22 5.45
N LEU A 37 -15.52 -14.80 4.85
CA LEU A 37 -16.84 -14.78 5.49
C LEU A 37 -17.77 -15.92 5.02
N ARG A 38 -17.23 -17.00 4.44
CA ARG A 38 -18.03 -18.17 4.03
C ARG A 38 -18.90 -18.67 5.19
N GLY A 39 -20.21 -18.77 4.95
CA GLY A 39 -21.20 -19.21 5.95
C GLY A 39 -21.76 -18.09 6.85
N ARG A 40 -21.27 -16.85 6.76
CA ARG A 40 -21.77 -15.68 7.52
C ARG A 40 -22.49 -14.70 6.60
N TRP A 41 -23.63 -15.13 6.05
CA TRP A 41 -24.32 -14.43 4.95
C TRP A 41 -24.70 -12.98 5.25
N ILE A 42 -25.09 -12.66 6.50
CA ILE A 42 -25.41 -11.28 6.90
C ILE A 42 -24.16 -10.40 6.87
N ALA A 43 -23.06 -10.85 7.48
CA ALA A 43 -21.80 -10.11 7.49
C ALA A 43 -21.21 -9.99 6.08
N LEU A 44 -21.34 -11.04 5.26
CA LEU A 44 -20.96 -11.03 3.86
C LEU A 44 -21.77 -10.00 3.09
N GLY A 45 -23.10 -10.02 3.19
CA GLY A 45 -23.99 -9.06 2.55
C GLY A 45 -23.66 -7.61 2.93
N ALA A 46 -23.50 -7.35 4.24
CA ALA A 46 -23.12 -6.03 4.73
C ALA A 46 -21.76 -5.55 4.17
N THR A 47 -20.74 -6.41 4.20
CA THR A 47 -19.40 -6.07 3.69
C THR A 47 -19.40 -5.86 2.18
N MET A 48 -20.12 -6.70 1.43
CA MET A 48 -20.25 -6.56 -0.02
C MET A 48 -21.00 -5.28 -0.41
N SER A 49 -22.02 -4.87 0.36
CA SER A 49 -22.70 -3.59 0.16
C SER A 49 -21.75 -2.41 0.35
N VAL A 50 -20.91 -2.45 1.39
CA VAL A 50 -19.88 -1.42 1.61
C VAL A 50 -18.89 -1.39 0.45
N LEU A 51 -18.42 -2.55 -0.02
CA LEU A 51 -17.52 -2.62 -1.18
C LEU A 51 -18.18 -2.10 -2.46
N ALA A 52 -19.47 -2.37 -2.68
CA ALA A 52 -20.20 -1.87 -3.84
C ALA A 52 -20.31 -0.32 -3.83
N VAL A 53 -20.67 0.27 -2.68
CA VAL A 53 -20.71 1.72 -2.51
C VAL A 53 -19.33 2.34 -2.70
N ALA A 54 -18.29 1.74 -2.11
CA ALA A 54 -16.92 2.22 -2.25
C ALA A 54 -16.40 2.09 -3.70
N THR A 55 -16.80 1.04 -4.42
CA THR A 55 -16.50 0.86 -5.85
C THR A 55 -17.15 1.98 -6.66
N ALA A 56 -18.45 2.23 -6.44
CA ALA A 56 -19.18 3.30 -7.14
C ALA A 56 -18.53 4.67 -6.87
N ALA A 57 -18.24 5.00 -5.61
CA ALA A 57 -17.56 6.24 -5.24
C ALA A 57 -16.17 6.36 -5.91
N SER A 58 -15.40 5.27 -5.94
CA SER A 58 -14.07 5.26 -6.56
C SER A 58 -14.13 5.45 -8.08
N LEU A 59 -15.16 4.91 -8.74
CA LEU A 59 -15.38 5.11 -10.18
C LEU A 59 -15.83 6.54 -10.50
N THR A 60 -16.61 7.17 -9.62
CA THR A 60 -17.01 8.58 -9.74
C THR A 60 -15.81 9.52 -9.52
N TRP A 61 -14.92 9.18 -8.58
CA TRP A 61 -13.79 10.01 -8.19
C TRP A 61 -12.45 9.25 -8.25
N PRO A 62 -11.97 8.85 -9.44
CA PRO A 62 -10.82 7.97 -9.59
C PRO A 62 -9.51 8.58 -9.05
N VAL A 63 -9.33 9.90 -9.15
CA VAL A 63 -8.13 10.55 -8.59
C VAL A 63 -8.11 10.46 -7.07
N HIS A 64 -9.26 10.69 -6.42
CA HIS A 64 -9.39 10.58 -4.97
C HIS A 64 -9.15 9.14 -4.51
N HIS A 65 -9.67 8.16 -5.26
CA HIS A 65 -9.38 6.75 -5.00
C HIS A 65 -7.88 6.49 -4.89
N PHE A 66 -7.08 6.92 -5.88
CA PHE A 66 -5.64 6.67 -5.84
C PHE A 66 -4.94 7.40 -4.71
N VAL A 67 -5.31 8.65 -4.41
CA VAL A 67 -4.74 9.35 -3.25
C VAL A 67 -5.03 8.61 -1.96
N VAL A 68 -6.31 8.31 -1.70
CA VAL A 68 -6.73 7.59 -0.48
C VAL A 68 -6.08 6.20 -0.41
N PHE A 69 -6.13 5.44 -1.50
CA PHE A 69 -5.55 4.10 -1.59
C PHE A 69 -4.06 4.10 -1.26
N THR A 70 -3.29 5.04 -1.82
CA THR A 70 -1.84 5.08 -1.60
C THR A 70 -1.51 5.40 -0.14
N HIS A 71 -2.29 6.26 0.52
CA HIS A 71 -2.10 6.56 1.95
C HIS A 71 -2.55 5.39 2.84
N LEU A 72 -3.70 4.77 2.54
CA LEU A 72 -4.21 3.62 3.29
C LEU A 72 -3.29 2.41 3.17
N HIS A 73 -2.75 2.14 1.98
CA HIS A 73 -1.78 1.08 1.77
C HIS A 73 -0.58 1.22 2.71
N ASN A 74 -0.05 2.43 2.87
CA ASN A 74 1.10 2.67 3.75
C ASN A 74 0.83 2.40 5.24
N ILE A 75 -0.43 2.29 5.65
CA ILE A 75 -0.82 1.98 7.03
C ILE A 75 -1.00 0.47 7.22
N VAL A 76 -1.20 -0.31 6.15
CA VAL A 76 -1.44 -1.76 6.23
C VAL A 76 -0.37 -2.51 7.04
N PRO A 77 0.95 -2.23 6.90
CA PRO A 77 1.96 -2.96 7.66
C PRO A 77 1.85 -2.77 9.17
N LEU A 78 1.26 -1.65 9.60
CA LEU A 78 1.08 -1.36 11.01
C LEU A 78 0.01 -2.22 11.66
N VAL A 79 -0.97 -2.69 10.89
CA VAL A 79 -1.89 -3.69 11.41
C VAL A 79 -1.14 -4.99 11.70
N PHE A 80 -0.24 -5.41 10.80
CA PHE A 80 0.60 -6.57 11.07
C PHE A 80 1.53 -6.35 12.26
N LEU A 81 2.18 -5.18 12.35
CA LEU A 81 3.03 -4.84 13.49
C LEU A 81 2.24 -4.85 14.81
N TRP A 82 1.03 -4.31 14.81
CA TRP A 82 0.14 -4.30 15.97
C TRP A 82 -0.23 -5.70 16.44
N GLU A 83 -0.51 -6.60 15.51
CA GLU A 83 -0.81 -8.01 15.80
C GLU A 83 0.43 -8.78 16.27
N TRP A 84 1.58 -8.54 15.64
CA TRP A 84 2.84 -9.21 16.01
C TRP A 84 3.46 -8.71 17.30
N THR A 85 3.15 -7.48 17.70
CA THR A 85 3.72 -6.87 18.91
C THR A 85 2.67 -6.68 19.99
N ARG A 86 2.83 -7.41 21.10
CA ARG A 86 1.95 -7.30 22.27
C ARG A 86 2.37 -6.19 23.26
N SER A 87 3.32 -5.34 22.87
CA SER A 87 3.88 -4.28 23.71
C SER A 87 3.06 -2.99 23.62
N ALA A 88 2.72 -2.40 24.77
CA ALA A 88 2.07 -1.09 24.84
C ALA A 88 2.92 0.02 24.20
N ALA A 89 4.25 -0.05 24.32
CA ALA A 89 5.15 0.92 23.72
C ALA A 89 5.09 0.87 22.19
N THR A 90 5.12 -0.31 21.59
CA THR A 90 5.01 -0.46 20.13
C THR A 90 3.65 0.02 19.63
N ARG A 91 2.57 -0.27 20.37
CA ARG A 91 1.24 0.24 20.07
C ARG A 91 1.17 1.76 20.10
N ALA A 92 1.77 2.40 21.11
CA ALA A 92 1.86 3.85 21.19
C ALA A 92 2.64 4.45 20.01
N VAL A 93 3.75 3.83 19.60
CA VAL A 93 4.52 4.24 18.41
C VAL A 93 3.68 4.11 17.14
N THR A 94 2.96 3.01 16.96
CA THR A 94 2.04 2.79 15.84
C THR A 94 0.97 3.88 15.77
N VAL A 95 0.33 4.23 16.90
CA VAL A 95 -0.64 5.33 16.97
C VAL A 95 0.02 6.67 16.62
N GLY A 96 1.23 6.92 17.13
CA GLY A 96 2.02 8.10 16.81
C GLY A 96 2.28 8.25 15.31
N TRP A 97 2.63 7.15 14.65
CA TRP A 97 2.88 7.12 13.21
C TRP A 97 1.62 7.29 12.36
N VAL A 98 0.48 6.72 12.76
CA VAL A 98 -0.76 6.78 11.95
C VAL A 98 -1.52 8.08 12.16
N LEU A 99 -1.53 8.61 13.38
CA LEU A 99 -2.41 9.72 13.75
C LEU A 99 -1.63 10.99 14.08
N VAL A 100 -0.70 10.92 15.03
CA VAL A 100 -0.08 12.12 15.61
C VAL A 100 0.79 12.85 14.59
N ILE A 101 1.70 12.13 13.92
CA ILE A 101 2.61 12.75 12.96
C ILE A 101 1.87 13.23 11.70
N PRO A 102 0.97 12.43 11.08
CA PRO A 102 0.17 12.92 9.96
C PRO A 102 -0.66 14.16 10.31
N ALA A 103 -1.30 14.19 11.49
CA ALA A 103 -2.06 15.35 11.93
C ALA A 103 -1.15 16.59 12.09
N ALA A 104 0.02 16.45 12.71
CA ALA A 104 0.98 17.54 12.86
C ALA A 104 1.47 18.08 11.49
N LEU A 105 1.75 17.19 10.54
CA LEU A 105 2.13 17.59 9.18
C LEU A 105 0.99 18.33 8.46
N LEU A 106 -0.24 17.85 8.57
CA LEU A 106 -1.41 18.49 7.98
C LEU A 106 -1.74 19.85 8.63
N LEU A 107 -1.47 20.01 9.92
CA LEU A 107 -1.60 21.27 10.65
C LEU A 107 -0.48 22.28 10.32
N GLY A 108 0.58 21.85 9.64
CA GLY A 108 1.65 22.73 9.14
C GLY A 108 2.82 22.93 10.09
N PHE A 109 2.99 22.07 11.10
CA PHE A 109 4.13 22.16 12.03
C PHE A 109 5.50 22.04 11.33
N ALA A 110 5.54 21.48 10.12
CA ALA A 110 6.75 21.32 9.32
C ALA A 110 6.82 22.27 8.10
N ASP A 111 5.90 23.22 7.94
CA ASP A 111 5.83 24.05 6.73
C ASP A 111 7.14 24.80 6.45
N ALA A 112 7.81 25.31 7.48
CA ALA A 112 9.10 25.99 7.33
C ALA A 112 10.19 25.07 6.76
N LEU A 113 10.16 23.78 7.08
CA LEU A 113 11.08 22.77 6.57
C LEU A 113 10.70 22.30 5.15
N LEU A 114 9.40 22.29 4.84
CA LEU A 114 8.86 21.87 3.54
C LEU A 114 8.97 22.97 2.46
N ARG A 115 9.30 24.21 2.83
CA ARG A 115 9.44 25.39 1.96
C ARG A 115 10.71 25.41 1.10
N THR A 116 11.55 24.39 1.13
CA THR A 116 12.73 24.31 0.25
C THR A 116 12.30 24.14 -1.20
N ASP A 117 12.76 25.02 -2.09
CA ASP A 117 12.52 25.03 -3.53
C ASP A 117 13.02 23.71 -4.18
N GLY A 118 12.25 22.64 -4.04
CA GLY A 118 12.49 21.32 -4.61
C GLY A 118 11.45 21.00 -5.68
N PRO A 119 11.79 20.19 -6.70
CA PRO A 119 10.99 20.08 -7.90
C PRO A 119 9.57 19.60 -7.57
N ALA A 120 8.59 20.37 -8.03
CA ALA A 120 7.14 20.09 -8.00
C ALA A 120 6.73 18.81 -8.78
N ALA A 121 7.67 17.90 -9.03
CA ALA A 121 7.53 16.70 -9.84
C ALA A 121 7.26 15.42 -9.02
N LEU A 122 6.92 15.54 -7.74
CA LEU A 122 6.60 14.42 -6.87
C LEU A 122 5.08 14.15 -6.91
N SER A 123 4.70 13.30 -7.86
CA SER A 123 3.36 12.70 -8.09
C SER A 123 2.31 13.59 -8.78
N PRO A 124 2.02 13.34 -10.07
CA PRO A 124 0.87 13.92 -10.79
C PRO A 124 -0.49 13.67 -10.11
N ALA A 125 -0.60 12.66 -9.24
CA ALA A 125 -1.84 12.35 -8.53
C ALA A 125 -2.07 13.24 -7.29
N ALA A 126 -0.99 13.72 -6.65
CA ALA A 126 -1.09 14.64 -5.52
C ALA A 126 -1.34 16.09 -6.00
N THR A 127 -0.75 16.45 -7.15
CA THR A 127 -0.86 17.80 -7.74
C THR A 127 -2.19 18.08 -8.46
N THR A 128 -3.05 17.07 -8.66
CA THR A 128 -4.33 17.24 -9.38
C THR A 128 -5.53 17.45 -8.47
N LEU A 129 -5.39 17.20 -7.17
CA LEU A 129 -6.49 17.35 -6.19
C LEU A 129 -6.27 18.50 -5.22
N LEU A 130 -5.02 18.82 -4.92
CA LEU A 130 -4.64 19.82 -3.96
C LEU A 130 -3.61 20.72 -4.61
N GLU A 131 -3.77 22.02 -4.44
CA GLU A 131 -2.82 23.04 -4.89
C GLU A 131 -2.14 23.70 -3.70
N GLY A 132 -0.95 24.26 -3.95
CA GLY A 132 -0.19 25.01 -2.94
C GLY A 132 0.18 24.19 -1.71
N THR A 133 0.08 24.81 -0.53
CA THR A 133 0.60 24.26 0.74
C THR A 133 0.01 22.89 1.10
N MET A 134 -1.27 22.65 0.80
CA MET A 134 -1.92 21.40 1.18
C MET A 134 -1.38 20.21 0.37
N ALA A 135 -1.04 20.41 -0.91
CA ALA A 135 -0.41 19.39 -1.74
C ALA A 135 0.93 18.94 -1.14
N THR A 136 1.76 19.90 -0.72
CA THR A 136 3.06 19.65 -0.08
C THR A 136 2.89 18.92 1.25
N ARG A 137 1.90 19.30 2.06
CA ARG A 137 1.61 18.61 3.33
C ARG A 137 1.16 17.17 3.11
N PHE A 138 0.28 16.91 2.14
CA PHE A 138 -0.12 15.54 1.79
C PHE A 138 1.05 14.72 1.25
N LEU A 139 1.92 15.33 0.43
CA LEU A 139 3.14 14.67 -0.03
C LEU A 139 4.06 14.33 1.15
N ALA A 140 4.20 15.22 2.14
CA ALA A 140 4.98 14.97 3.34
C ALA A 140 4.39 13.82 4.17
N VAL A 141 3.07 13.78 4.35
CA VAL A 141 2.36 12.67 5.01
C VAL A 141 2.60 11.37 4.26
N PHE A 142 2.45 11.37 2.93
CA PHE A 142 2.71 10.20 2.10
C PHE A 142 4.16 9.72 2.27
N ALA A 143 5.14 10.61 2.15
CA ALA A 143 6.56 10.28 2.28
C ALA A 143 6.89 9.73 3.68
N PHE A 144 6.32 10.31 4.73
CA PHE A 144 6.46 9.83 6.09
C PHE A 144 5.87 8.42 6.26
N LEU A 145 4.60 8.23 5.86
CA LEU A 145 3.93 6.93 5.94
C LEU A 145 4.64 5.87 5.09
N GLN A 146 5.15 6.23 3.91
CA GLN A 146 5.94 5.36 3.05
C GLN A 146 7.25 4.95 3.72
N THR A 147 7.93 5.89 4.38
CA THR A 147 9.16 5.61 5.14
C THR A 147 8.88 4.63 6.26
N MET A 148 7.82 4.87 7.02
CA MET A 148 7.35 3.97 8.06
C MET A 148 7.03 2.58 7.49
N HIS A 149 6.30 2.50 6.37
CA HIS A 149 5.97 1.25 5.67
C HIS A 149 7.24 0.44 5.37
N TYR A 150 8.29 1.09 4.87
CA TYR A 150 9.59 0.44 4.66
C TYR A 150 10.29 0.03 5.95
N VAL A 151 10.24 0.84 7.01
CA VAL A 151 10.79 0.45 8.33
C VAL A 151 10.11 -0.83 8.82
N VAL A 152 8.79 -0.95 8.66
CA VAL A 152 8.08 -2.16 9.05
C VAL A 152 8.53 -3.36 8.22
N TRP A 153 8.53 -3.26 6.89
CA TRP A 153 8.85 -4.41 6.03
C TRP A 153 10.33 -4.80 5.98
N VAL A 154 11.23 -3.83 5.96
CA VAL A 154 12.67 -4.08 5.79
C VAL A 154 13.33 -4.33 7.14
N TRP A 155 12.89 -3.65 8.20
CA TRP A 155 13.56 -3.70 9.49
C TRP A 155 12.80 -4.54 10.54
N LEU A 156 11.52 -4.28 10.76
CA LEU A 156 10.76 -4.96 11.81
C LEU A 156 10.40 -6.40 11.40
N PHE A 157 9.89 -6.58 10.18
CA PHE A 157 9.36 -7.86 9.72
C PHE A 157 10.37 -9.02 9.84
N PRO A 158 11.64 -8.90 9.41
CA PRO A 158 12.62 -9.99 9.57
C PRO A 158 12.93 -10.34 11.04
N ARG A 159 12.71 -9.41 11.97
CA ARG A 159 12.98 -9.59 13.40
C ARG A 159 11.81 -10.23 14.15
N TYR A 160 10.58 -9.87 13.78
CA TYR A 160 9.36 -10.36 14.44
C TYR A 160 8.72 -11.57 13.75
N ALA A 161 9.02 -11.79 12.46
CA ALA A 161 8.54 -12.92 11.69
C ALA A 161 9.66 -13.61 10.87
N PRO A 162 10.77 -14.04 11.51
CA PRO A 162 11.92 -14.62 10.79
C PRO A 162 11.57 -15.90 10.02
N SER A 163 10.55 -16.66 10.48
CA SER A 163 10.06 -17.86 9.80
C SER A 163 9.24 -17.59 8.54
N ALA A 164 8.74 -16.35 8.37
CA ALA A 164 7.99 -15.91 7.19
C ALA A 164 8.90 -15.40 6.06
N GLY A 165 10.19 -15.15 6.34
CA GLY A 165 11.21 -14.90 5.32
C GLY A 165 11.38 -16.13 4.43
N ALA A 166 10.99 -16.01 3.16
CA ALA A 166 10.70 -17.15 2.31
C ALA A 166 11.87 -18.15 2.17
N ARG A 167 11.55 -19.42 2.42
CA ARG A 167 12.30 -20.60 1.97
C ARG A 167 12.14 -20.72 0.45
N VAL A 168 12.85 -19.90 -0.33
CA VAL A 168 13.02 -20.14 -1.77
C VAL A 168 14.42 -20.74 -1.96
N PRO A 169 14.54 -22.07 -2.10
CA PRO A 169 15.84 -22.73 -2.13
C PRO A 169 16.76 -22.20 -3.25
N ALA A 170 16.17 -21.73 -4.34
CA ALA A 170 16.88 -21.19 -5.50
C ALA A 170 17.51 -19.80 -5.28
N LEU A 171 16.99 -19.00 -4.34
CA LEU A 171 17.42 -17.61 -4.08
C LEU A 171 18.17 -17.51 -2.75
N LYS A 172 19.24 -18.31 -2.60
CA LYS A 172 20.12 -18.30 -1.42
C LYS A 172 21.47 -17.67 -1.74
N GLY A 173 22.06 -17.01 -0.74
CA GLY A 173 23.40 -16.43 -0.81
C GLY A 173 23.53 -15.37 -1.90
N TRP A 174 24.62 -15.41 -2.67
CA TRP A 174 24.95 -14.41 -3.69
C TRP A 174 23.89 -14.28 -4.79
N ARG A 175 23.08 -15.32 -5.05
CA ARG A 175 22.05 -15.29 -6.10
C ARG A 175 20.95 -14.28 -5.79
N ALA A 176 20.55 -14.17 -4.53
CA ALA A 176 19.57 -13.17 -4.10
C ALA A 176 20.13 -11.75 -4.25
N TRP A 177 21.38 -11.56 -3.85
CA TRP A 177 22.08 -10.27 -4.01
C TRP A 177 22.28 -9.90 -5.47
N GLY A 178 22.71 -10.84 -6.31
CA GLY A 178 22.89 -10.65 -7.75
C GLY A 178 21.58 -10.30 -8.45
N LEU A 179 20.49 -11.01 -8.14
CA LEU A 179 19.17 -10.70 -8.69
C LEU A 179 18.68 -9.32 -8.23
N GLY A 180 18.83 -9.00 -6.94
CA GLY A 180 18.45 -7.69 -6.40
C GLY A 180 19.25 -6.54 -7.01
N ALA A 181 20.57 -6.69 -7.12
CA ALA A 181 21.45 -5.70 -7.73
C ALA A 181 21.15 -5.54 -9.23
N ALA A 182 20.97 -6.63 -9.98
CA ALA A 182 20.63 -6.58 -11.39
C ALA A 182 19.27 -5.89 -11.61
N ALA A 183 18.26 -6.20 -10.81
CA ALA A 183 16.96 -5.54 -10.87
C ALA A 183 17.05 -4.04 -10.54
N ALA A 184 17.84 -3.67 -9.52
CA ALA A 184 18.07 -2.27 -9.15
C ALA A 184 18.79 -1.49 -10.26
N VAL A 185 19.83 -2.07 -10.87
CA VAL A 185 20.55 -1.46 -11.99
C VAL A 185 19.63 -1.31 -13.20
N ALA A 186 18.90 -2.36 -13.58
CA ALA A 186 17.97 -2.32 -14.70
C ALA A 186 16.91 -1.23 -14.50
N LEU A 187 16.29 -1.17 -13.32
CA LEU A 187 15.31 -0.13 -13.02
C LEU A 187 15.94 1.27 -12.99
N GLY A 188 17.15 1.40 -12.43
CA GLY A 188 17.90 2.66 -12.40
C GLY A 188 18.22 3.18 -13.79
N VAL A 189 18.64 2.30 -14.72
CA VAL A 189 18.86 2.64 -16.12
C VAL A 189 17.56 3.12 -16.77
N ILE A 190 16.45 2.39 -16.60
CA ILE A 190 15.16 2.81 -17.19
C ILE A 190 14.72 4.15 -16.61
N LEU A 191 14.84 4.38 -15.30
CA LEU A 191 14.48 5.65 -14.67
C LEU A 191 15.36 6.81 -15.16
N ALA A 192 16.64 6.56 -15.44
CA ALA A 192 17.57 7.56 -15.94
C ALA A 192 17.35 7.90 -17.42
N THR A 193 16.91 6.93 -18.24
CA THR A 193 16.69 7.13 -19.68
C THR A 193 15.27 7.59 -20.00
N ASP A 194 14.26 7.01 -19.34
CA ASP A 194 12.86 7.38 -19.43
C ASP A 194 12.19 7.23 -18.07
N TYR A 195 12.15 8.34 -17.35
CA TYR A 195 11.53 8.41 -16.04
C TYR A 195 10.04 8.03 -16.04
N ALA A 196 9.30 8.31 -17.12
CA ALA A 196 7.88 7.98 -17.19
C ALA A 196 7.68 6.47 -17.30
N SER A 197 8.41 5.82 -18.21
CA SER A 197 8.39 4.36 -18.37
C SER A 197 8.94 3.64 -17.13
N GLY A 198 10.04 4.13 -16.56
CA GLY A 198 10.62 3.57 -15.33
C GLY A 198 9.65 3.63 -14.15
N ARG A 199 8.95 4.76 -13.98
CA ARG A 199 7.90 4.90 -12.97
C ARG A 199 6.74 3.93 -13.24
N GLY A 200 6.33 3.77 -14.50
CA GLY A 200 5.27 2.82 -14.88
C GLY A 200 5.63 1.38 -14.53
N VAL A 201 6.82 0.92 -14.93
CA VAL A 201 7.32 -0.42 -14.62
C VAL A 201 7.43 -0.65 -13.11
N TYR A 202 8.01 0.31 -12.39
CA TYR A 202 8.09 0.25 -10.93
C TYR A 202 6.71 0.15 -10.29
N ALA A 203 5.76 1.01 -10.69
CA ALA A 203 4.40 1.01 -10.16
C ALA A 203 3.66 -0.30 -10.47
N SER A 204 3.84 -0.87 -11.66
CA SER A 204 3.26 -2.16 -12.04
C SER A 204 3.82 -3.30 -11.18
N LEU A 205 5.13 -3.35 -10.95
CA LEU A 205 5.74 -4.36 -10.07
C LEU A 205 5.31 -4.18 -8.61
N ALA A 206 5.23 -2.94 -8.12
CA ALA A 206 4.79 -2.63 -6.76
C ALA A 206 3.34 -3.09 -6.48
N THR A 207 2.50 -3.21 -7.52
CA THR A 207 1.11 -3.73 -7.44
C THR A 207 1.04 -5.09 -6.75
N TYR A 208 2.00 -5.97 -7.02
CA TYR A 208 1.97 -7.32 -6.46
C TYR A 208 2.05 -7.31 -4.95
N HIS A 209 2.87 -6.43 -4.39
CA HIS A 209 2.95 -6.24 -2.95
C HIS A 209 1.70 -5.52 -2.43
N ALA A 210 1.37 -4.36 -3.02
CA ALA A 210 0.28 -3.53 -2.55
C ALA A 210 -1.08 -4.24 -2.52
N TYR A 211 -1.42 -5.00 -3.56
CA TYR A 211 -2.71 -5.70 -3.64
C TYR A 211 -2.71 -7.09 -3.00
N LEU A 212 -1.56 -7.65 -2.64
CA LEU A 212 -1.51 -8.90 -1.86
C LEU A 212 -1.73 -8.65 -0.37
N GLU A 213 -1.29 -7.50 0.14
CA GLU A 213 -1.46 -7.15 1.55
C GLU A 213 -2.93 -7.08 1.99
N PHE A 214 -3.83 -6.52 1.17
CA PHE A 214 -5.24 -6.36 1.55
C PHE A 214 -5.98 -7.68 1.76
N PRO A 215 -5.87 -8.70 0.87
CA PRO A 215 -6.38 -10.03 1.16
C PRO A 215 -5.84 -10.61 2.46
N VAL A 216 -4.52 -10.52 2.70
CA VAL A 216 -3.90 -11.06 3.92
C VAL A 216 -4.43 -10.35 5.17
N LEU A 217 -4.63 -9.04 5.09
CA LEU A 217 -5.23 -8.25 6.16
C LEU A 217 -6.67 -8.70 6.48
N LEU A 218 -7.51 -8.83 5.45
CA LEU A 218 -8.90 -9.26 5.61
C LEU A 218 -9.00 -10.66 6.22
N THR A 219 -8.15 -11.59 5.79
CA THR A 219 -8.16 -12.95 6.37
C THR A 219 -7.73 -12.96 7.83
N LEU A 220 -6.75 -12.14 8.23
CA LEU A 220 -6.37 -11.98 9.64
C LEU A 220 -7.50 -11.41 10.47
N LEU A 221 -8.09 -10.28 10.04
CA LEU A 221 -9.17 -9.60 10.77
C LEU A 221 -10.37 -10.52 11.03
N PHE A 222 -10.77 -11.30 10.03
CA PHE A 222 -11.90 -12.23 10.17
C PHE A 222 -11.54 -13.53 10.88
N SER A 223 -10.27 -13.94 10.88
CA SER A 223 -9.80 -15.10 11.66
C SER A 223 -9.74 -14.79 13.16
N LEU A 224 -9.39 -13.57 13.55
CA LEU A 224 -9.42 -13.12 14.95
C LEU A 224 -10.82 -13.21 15.56
N GLN A 225 -11.87 -12.98 14.76
CA GLN A 225 -13.26 -13.14 15.20
C GLN A 225 -13.67 -14.59 15.47
N LYS A 226 -13.06 -15.58 14.82
CA LYS A 226 -13.34 -17.01 15.06
C LYS A 226 -12.78 -17.52 16.39
N GLY A 227 -11.79 -16.84 16.97
CA GLY A 227 -11.17 -17.23 18.23
C GLY A 227 -11.86 -16.67 19.48
N GLN A 228 -12.94 -15.89 19.32
CA GLN A 228 -13.68 -15.24 20.41
C GLN A 228 -15.17 -15.62 20.46
N SER A 229 -15.61 -16.60 19.68
CA SER A 229 -16.96 -17.18 19.70
C SER A 229 -16.92 -18.63 20.13
#